data_AF-D8T047-F1
#
_entry.id   AF-D8T047-F1
#
_cell.length_a   1.000
_cell.length_b   1.000
_cell.length_c   1.000
_cell.angle_alpha   90.00
_cell.angle_beta   90.00
_cell.angle_gamma   90.00
#
_symmetry.space_group_name_H-M   'P 1'
#
loop_
_entity.id
_entity.type
_entity.pdbx_description
1 polymer ?
#
loop_
_entity_poly.entity_id
_entity_poly.type
_entity_poly.pdbx_seq_one_letter_code
_entity_poly.pdbx_strand_id
1 'polypeptide(L)'
;SLISTFLAGTLARQRKLEVEKINGQLRQIFAKMRRQYQVETYAPSLTYAPATLGRSQDLPQATALDPAKQELTNRLRGGKRFLREKNPQAAFDEFQKAMALAKELNDRVEQKKAARGLGASCQRQGKFREAIKHHSMVLTIAHLSGEHSGYTEALGAIADCYTELGDLENAAKFYDQYIARLDNE
;
A
#
# COMPACT_ATOMS: atom_id res chain seq x y z
N SER A 1 25.61 -38.04 -12.82
CA SER A 1 25.01 -39.04 -13.72
C SER A 1 24.09 -38.36 -14.72
N LEU A 2 24.30 -38.54 -16.02
CA LEU A 2 23.47 -37.99 -17.11
C LEU A 2 21.97 -38.38 -17.01
N ILE A 3 21.68 -39.45 -16.27
CA ILE A 3 20.32 -39.95 -16.02
C ILE A 3 19.53 -39.01 -15.08
N SER A 4 20.16 -38.38 -14.08
CA SER A 4 19.45 -37.49 -13.16
C SER A 4 19.08 -36.14 -13.77
N THR A 5 19.91 -35.63 -14.69
CA THR A 5 19.64 -34.38 -15.43
C THR A 5 18.56 -34.57 -16.50
N PHE A 6 18.52 -35.73 -17.17
CA PHE A 6 17.45 -36.06 -18.11
C PHE A 6 16.09 -36.18 -17.40
N LEU A 7 16.05 -36.90 -16.27
CA LEU A 7 14.84 -37.02 -15.43
C LEU A 7 14.35 -35.67 -14.90
N ALA A 8 15.25 -34.77 -14.51
CA ALA A 8 14.90 -33.41 -14.10
C ALA A 8 14.29 -32.59 -15.27
N GLY A 9 14.83 -32.75 -16.48
CA GLY A 9 14.32 -32.10 -17.69
C GLY A 9 12.94 -32.61 -18.11
N THR A 10 12.68 -33.92 -18.03
CA THR A 10 11.37 -34.51 -18.34
C THR A 10 10.33 -34.14 -17.28
N LEU A 11 10.73 -34.12 -16.00
CA LEU A 11 9.86 -33.70 -14.90
C LEU A 11 9.50 -32.21 -14.99
N ALA A 12 10.45 -31.35 -15.36
CA ALA A 12 10.18 -29.93 -15.60
C ALA A 12 9.21 -29.70 -16.78
N ARG A 13 9.32 -30.50 -17.86
CA ARG A 13 8.37 -30.47 -18.98
C ARG A 13 6.98 -30.96 -18.55
N GLN A 14 6.89 -32.03 -17.76
CA GLN A 14 5.61 -32.50 -17.20
C GLN A 14 4.96 -31.43 -16.33
N ARG A 15 5.71 -30.82 -15.40
CA ARG A 15 5.21 -29.71 -14.58
C ARG A 15 4.73 -28.53 -15.42
N LYS A 16 5.44 -28.19 -16.50
CA LYS A 16 5.03 -27.11 -17.41
C LYS A 16 3.69 -27.43 -18.11
N LEU A 17 3.52 -28.67 -18.58
CA LEU A 17 2.28 -29.12 -19.22
C LEU A 17 1.10 -29.17 -18.22
N GLU A 18 1.34 -29.60 -16.98
CA GLU A 18 0.34 -29.56 -15.91
C GLU A 18 -0.07 -28.13 -15.57
N VAL A 19 0.89 -27.21 -15.46
CA VAL A 19 0.62 -25.78 -15.23
C VAL A 19 -0.17 -25.18 -16.39
N GLU A 20 0.16 -25.51 -17.65
CA GLU A 20 -0.60 -25.06 -18.82
C GLU A 20 -2.04 -25.60 -18.81
N LYS A 21 -2.23 -26.87 -18.44
CA LYS A 21 -3.55 -27.50 -18.31
C LYS A 21 -4.39 -26.83 -17.21
N ILE A 22 -3.79 -26.62 -16.03
CA ILE A 22 -4.43 -25.94 -14.89
C ILE A 22 -4.81 -24.50 -15.28
N ASN A 23 -3.91 -23.77 -15.94
CA ASN A 23 -4.18 -22.42 -16.44
C ASN A 23 -5.33 -22.40 -17.47
N GLY A 24 -5.42 -23.42 -18.33
CA GLY A 24 -6.55 -23.60 -19.25
C GLY A 24 -7.87 -23.82 -18.52
N GLN A 25 -7.89 -24.67 -17.49
CA GLN A 25 -9.07 -24.92 -16.66
C GLN A 25 -9.51 -23.67 -15.89
N LEU A 26 -8.56 -22.94 -15.28
CA LEU A 26 -8.82 -21.66 -14.62
C LEU A 26 -9.47 -20.66 -15.57
N ARG A 27 -8.98 -20.53 -16.81
CA ARG A 27 -9.60 -19.66 -17.83
C ARG A 27 -11.03 -20.07 -18.15
N GLN A 28 -11.31 -21.37 -18.27
CA GLN A 28 -12.67 -21.86 -18.49
C GLN A 28 -13.59 -21.60 -17.29
N ILE A 29 -13.09 -21.75 -16.07
CA ILE A 29 -13.82 -21.43 -14.83
C ILE A 29 -14.13 -19.94 -14.78
N PHE A 30 -13.15 -19.06 -15.01
CA PHE A 30 -13.37 -17.62 -15.05
C PHE A 30 -14.35 -17.22 -16.17
N ALA A 31 -14.33 -17.88 -17.32
CA ALA A 31 -15.28 -17.62 -18.40
C ALA A 31 -16.71 -18.04 -18.01
N LYS A 32 -16.88 -19.19 -17.35
CA LYS A 32 -18.18 -19.65 -16.83
C LYS A 32 -18.70 -18.74 -15.71
N MET A 33 -17.82 -18.38 -14.78
CA MET A 33 -18.11 -17.45 -13.68
C MET A 33 -18.49 -16.08 -14.22
N ARG A 34 -17.80 -15.55 -15.24
CA ARG A 34 -18.13 -14.27 -15.90
C ARG A 34 -19.49 -14.31 -16.62
N ARG A 35 -19.87 -15.45 -17.23
CA ARG A 35 -21.21 -15.63 -17.81
C ARG A 35 -22.31 -15.69 -16.75
N GLN A 36 -22.03 -16.31 -15.60
CA GLN A 36 -22.95 -16.32 -14.45
C GLN A 36 -23.04 -14.95 -13.77
N TYR A 37 -21.92 -14.22 -13.63
CA TYR A 37 -21.83 -12.88 -13.05
C TYR A 37 -22.38 -11.76 -13.95
N GLN A 38 -22.55 -11.97 -15.26
CA GLN A 38 -23.22 -10.98 -16.11
C GLN A 38 -24.72 -10.83 -15.79
N VAL A 39 -25.29 -11.75 -15.02
CA VAL A 39 -26.67 -11.63 -14.50
C VAL A 39 -26.69 -10.91 -13.14
N GLU A 40 -25.57 -10.83 -12.41
CA GLU A 40 -25.49 -10.20 -11.09
C GLU A 40 -24.17 -9.40 -10.93
N THR A 41 -24.25 -8.11 -11.24
CA THR A 41 -23.46 -7.00 -10.65
C THR A 41 -21.91 -7.08 -10.67
N TYR A 42 -21.33 -6.26 -11.56
CA TYR A 42 -20.06 -5.48 -11.45
C TYR A 42 -18.95 -5.91 -10.46
N ALA A 43 -17.79 -6.37 -10.98
CA ALA A 43 -16.47 -6.23 -10.32
C ALA A 43 -15.26 -6.48 -11.29
N PRO A 44 -14.36 -5.50 -11.52
CA PRO A 44 -12.98 -5.72 -11.97
C PRO A 44 -12.01 -5.62 -10.76
N SER A 45 -10.85 -6.25 -10.62
CA SER A 45 -9.96 -6.97 -11.54
C SER A 45 -8.85 -7.66 -10.72
N LEU A 46 -8.60 -8.94 -10.94
CA LEU A 46 -7.31 -9.61 -10.68
C LEU A 46 -6.71 -9.91 -12.06
N THR A 47 -5.61 -9.24 -12.43
CA THR A 47 -4.91 -9.50 -13.70
C THR A 47 -3.44 -9.81 -13.44
N TYR A 48 -3.06 -11.07 -13.61
CA TYR A 48 -1.68 -11.50 -13.78
C TYR A 48 -1.41 -11.59 -15.29
N ALA A 49 -0.46 -10.81 -15.81
CA ALA A 49 -0.10 -10.80 -17.22
C ALA A 49 1.39 -11.11 -17.41
N PRO A 50 1.76 -11.96 -18.38
CA PRO A 50 3.02 -11.83 -19.07
C PRO A 50 2.84 -11.36 -20.53
N ALA A 51 3.84 -10.60 -20.97
CA ALA A 51 3.87 -9.84 -22.21
C ALA A 51 4.11 -10.69 -23.46
N THR A 52 3.34 -10.46 -24.53
CA THR A 52 3.79 -10.50 -25.94
C THR A 52 2.77 -9.80 -26.85
N LEU A 53 3.29 -9.10 -27.86
CA LEU A 53 2.64 -8.12 -28.71
C LEU A 53 1.47 -8.63 -29.57
N GLY A 54 0.53 -7.73 -29.87
CA GLY A 54 -0.48 -7.89 -30.93
C GLY A 54 -1.54 -6.80 -30.85
N ARG A 55 -1.25 -5.63 -31.42
CA ARG A 55 -2.18 -4.49 -31.50
C ARG A 55 -3.28 -4.80 -32.50
N SER A 56 -4.48 -5.09 -32.04
CA SER A 56 -5.72 -4.81 -32.77
C SER A 56 -6.77 -4.36 -31.76
N GLN A 57 -7.50 -3.33 -32.17
CA GLN A 57 -8.31 -2.45 -31.34
C GLN A 57 -9.36 -3.24 -30.55
N ASP A 58 -9.61 -2.82 -29.31
CA ASP A 58 -10.53 -3.40 -28.29
C ASP A 58 -9.85 -4.16 -27.13
N LEU A 59 -8.67 -3.70 -26.72
CA LEU A 59 -8.30 -3.77 -25.31
C LEU A 59 -9.12 -2.71 -24.55
N PRO A 60 -9.91 -3.05 -23.50
CA PRO A 60 -10.22 -2.03 -22.50
C PRO A 60 -8.88 -1.54 -22.02
N GLN A 61 -8.60 -0.25 -22.21
CA GLN A 61 -7.37 0.35 -21.74
C GLN A 61 -7.16 -0.07 -20.28
N ALA A 62 -6.09 -0.83 -20.02
CA ALA A 62 -5.65 -1.12 -18.66
C ALA A 62 -5.04 0.13 -17.99
N THR A 63 -5.45 1.34 -18.39
CA THR A 63 -4.73 2.59 -18.15
C THR A 63 -5.68 3.80 -18.21
N ALA A 64 -6.63 3.85 -17.29
CA ALA A 64 -7.07 5.11 -16.74
C ALA A 64 -7.07 4.91 -15.23
N LEU A 65 -5.94 5.17 -14.58
CA LEU A 65 -6.00 5.48 -13.15
C LEU A 65 -7.00 6.63 -13.07
N ASP A 66 -8.08 6.45 -12.30
CA ASP A 66 -9.04 7.53 -12.02
C ASP A 66 -8.26 8.84 -11.83
N PRO A 67 -8.58 9.92 -12.56
CA PRO A 67 -7.83 11.18 -12.47
C PRO A 67 -7.64 11.62 -11.01
N ALA A 68 -8.60 11.34 -10.13
CA ALA A 68 -8.48 11.60 -8.70
C ALA A 68 -7.41 10.72 -8.02
N LYS A 69 -7.30 9.44 -8.39
CA LYS A 69 -6.28 8.51 -7.87
C LYS A 69 -4.88 8.85 -8.38
N GLN A 70 -4.78 9.31 -9.63
CA GLN A 70 -3.52 9.79 -10.19
C GLN A 70 -3.07 11.06 -9.46
N GLU A 71 -3.98 12.00 -9.26
CA GLU A 71 -3.71 13.23 -8.52
C GLU A 71 -3.30 12.95 -7.08
N LEU A 72 -4.02 12.08 -6.37
CA LEU A 72 -3.65 11.61 -5.03
C LEU A 72 -2.21 11.08 -5.00
N THR A 73 -1.85 10.23 -5.96
CA THR A 73 -0.50 9.67 -6.06
C THR A 73 0.54 10.78 -6.29
N ASN A 74 0.23 11.77 -7.12
CA ASN A 74 1.09 12.91 -7.38
C ASN A 74 1.29 13.78 -6.13
N ARG A 75 0.22 14.07 -5.38
CA ARG A 75 0.27 14.82 -4.11
C ARG A 75 1.15 14.12 -3.08
N LEU A 76 0.98 12.80 -2.91
CA LEU A 76 1.83 12.02 -2.00
C LEU A 76 3.32 12.03 -2.42
N ARG A 77 3.60 11.95 -3.72
CA ARG A 77 4.98 12.05 -4.24
C ARG A 77 5.55 13.47 -4.03
N GLY A 78 4.74 14.50 -4.26
CA GLY A 78 5.07 15.91 -4.02
C GLY A 78 5.42 16.17 -2.57
N GLY A 79 4.58 15.73 -1.63
CA GLY A 79 4.84 15.84 -0.19
C GLY A 79 6.16 15.17 0.21
N LYS A 80 6.42 13.95 -0.28
CA LYS A 80 7.70 13.26 -0.04
C LYS A 80 8.91 14.00 -0.63
N ARG A 81 8.75 14.63 -1.79
CA ARG A 81 9.81 15.45 -2.41
C ARG A 81 10.12 16.67 -1.54
N PHE A 82 9.12 17.41 -1.10
CA PHE A 82 9.31 18.58 -0.23
C PHE A 82 9.94 18.22 1.12
N LEU A 83 9.63 17.05 1.68
CA LEU A 83 10.37 16.54 2.84
C LEU A 83 11.86 16.35 2.52
N ARG A 84 12.24 15.76 1.38
CA ARG A 84 13.65 15.61 1.01
C ARG A 84 14.36 16.96 0.82
N GLU A 85 13.64 17.95 0.30
CA GLU A 85 14.12 19.33 0.10
C GLU A 85 14.15 20.17 1.39
N LYS A 86 13.81 19.59 2.54
CA LYS A 86 13.72 20.28 3.84
C LYS A 86 12.73 21.46 3.84
N ASN A 87 11.66 21.36 3.04
CA ASN A 87 10.54 22.29 3.07
C ASN A 87 9.30 21.61 3.69
N PRO A 88 9.22 21.53 5.03
CA PRO A 88 8.18 20.76 5.70
C PRO A 88 6.79 21.43 5.66
N GLN A 89 6.71 22.74 5.41
CA GLN A 89 5.41 23.42 5.25
C GLN A 89 4.78 23.03 3.90
N ALA A 90 5.51 23.12 2.80
CA ALA A 90 5.01 22.69 1.50
C ALA A 90 4.69 21.18 1.48
N ALA A 91 5.47 20.37 2.20
CA ALA A 91 5.16 18.95 2.38
C ALA A 91 3.83 18.75 3.11
N PHE A 92 3.59 19.48 4.20
CA PHE A 92 2.33 19.43 4.94
C PHE A 92 1.13 19.74 4.02
N ASP A 93 1.22 20.81 3.24
CA ASP A 93 0.14 21.23 2.34
C ASP A 93 -0.18 20.16 1.28
N GLU A 94 0.84 19.53 0.70
CA GLU A 94 0.64 18.44 -0.27
C GLU A 94 0.04 17.18 0.38
N PHE A 95 0.49 16.82 1.59
CA PHE A 95 -0.11 15.70 2.32
C PHE A 95 -1.54 15.99 2.80
N GLN A 96 -1.89 17.25 3.07
CA GLN A 96 -3.25 17.64 3.43
C GLN A 96 -4.20 17.50 2.24
N LYS A 97 -3.77 17.92 1.04
CA LYS A 97 -4.51 17.68 -0.20
C LYS A 97 -4.66 16.19 -0.50
N ALA A 98 -3.59 15.41 -0.32
CA ALA A 98 -3.63 13.96 -0.46
C ALA A 98 -4.62 13.32 0.54
N MET A 99 -4.65 13.78 1.79
CA MET A 99 -5.59 13.30 2.80
C MET A 99 -7.06 13.56 2.40
N ALA A 100 -7.35 14.75 1.86
CA ALA A 100 -8.70 15.08 1.40
C ALA A 100 -9.15 14.13 0.27
N LEU A 101 -8.32 13.98 -0.77
CA LEU A 101 -8.61 13.07 -1.88
C LEU A 101 -8.75 11.61 -1.43
N ALA A 102 -7.88 11.14 -0.53
CA ALA A 102 -7.96 9.77 -0.02
C ALA A 102 -9.23 9.53 0.82
N LYS A 103 -9.78 10.56 1.47
CA LYS A 103 -11.09 10.48 2.13
C LYS A 103 -12.24 10.41 1.14
N GLU A 104 -12.22 11.26 0.11
CA GLU A 104 -13.23 11.25 -0.96
C GLU A 104 -13.29 9.91 -1.69
N LEU A 105 -12.12 9.32 -1.95
CA LEU A 105 -11.99 8.00 -2.59
C LEU A 105 -12.22 6.82 -1.63
N ASN A 106 -12.47 7.09 -0.34
CA ASN A 106 -12.56 6.06 0.72
C ASN A 106 -11.36 5.10 0.78
N ASP A 107 -10.18 5.54 0.34
CA ASP A 107 -8.96 4.73 0.31
C ASP A 107 -8.20 4.83 1.64
N ARG A 108 -8.43 3.85 2.53
CA ARG A 108 -7.80 3.81 3.86
C ARG A 108 -6.28 3.66 3.81
N VAL A 109 -5.74 2.98 2.79
CA VAL A 109 -4.30 2.77 2.63
C VAL A 109 -3.63 4.11 2.33
N GLU A 110 -4.20 4.88 1.40
CA GLU A 110 -3.66 6.20 1.07
C GLU A 110 -3.92 7.24 2.17
N GLN A 111 -5.03 7.13 2.92
CA GLN A 111 -5.24 7.94 4.14
C GLN A 111 -4.11 7.73 5.16
N LYS A 112 -3.68 6.48 5.41
CA LYS A 112 -2.54 6.20 6.31
C LYS A 112 -1.23 6.81 5.81
N LYS A 113 -0.95 6.71 4.51
CA LYS A 113 0.26 7.31 3.90
C LYS A 113 0.26 8.84 4.05
N ALA A 114 -0.88 9.48 3.79
CA ALA A 114 -1.04 10.92 3.97
C ALA A 114 -0.91 11.33 5.44
N ALA A 115 -1.54 10.59 6.38
CA ALA A 115 -1.42 10.84 7.82
C ALA A 115 0.03 10.78 8.31
N ARG A 116 0.78 9.75 7.91
CA ARG A 116 2.21 9.62 8.24
C ARG A 116 3.02 10.79 7.68
N GLY A 117 2.73 11.21 6.46
CA GLY A 117 3.34 12.38 5.82
C GLY A 117 3.08 13.67 6.60
N LEU A 118 1.83 13.91 7.02
CA LEU A 118 1.46 15.04 7.87
C LEU A 118 2.22 15.02 9.20
N GLY A 119 2.27 13.86 9.87
CA GLY A 119 3.02 13.69 11.12
C GLY A 119 4.50 14.01 10.97
N ALA A 120 5.15 13.47 9.93
CA ALA A 120 6.55 13.75 9.62
C ALA A 120 6.81 15.23 9.28
N SER A 121 5.89 15.89 8.57
CA SER A 121 5.97 17.31 8.29
C SER A 121 5.89 18.14 9.58
N CYS A 122 4.96 17.82 10.49
CA CYS A 122 4.84 18.48 11.79
C CYS A 122 6.09 18.28 12.66
N GLN A 123 6.67 17.06 12.70
CA GLN A 123 7.93 16.80 13.43
C GLN A 123 9.06 17.71 12.94
N ARG A 124 9.23 17.83 11.62
CA ARG A 124 10.26 18.70 11.03
C ARG A 124 10.03 20.20 11.26
N GLN A 125 8.81 20.60 11.62
CA GLN A 125 8.47 21.96 12.02
C GLN A 125 8.59 22.18 13.55
N GLY A 126 8.94 21.14 14.33
CA GLY A 126 8.93 21.20 15.80
C GLY A 126 7.52 21.17 16.42
N LYS A 127 6.48 20.89 15.62
CA LYS A 127 5.07 20.84 16.06
C LYS A 127 4.72 19.44 16.59
N PHE A 128 5.41 18.99 17.63
CA PHE A 128 5.34 17.60 18.10
C PHE A 128 3.94 17.16 18.55
N ARG A 129 3.17 18.04 19.20
CA ARG A 129 1.77 17.73 19.60
C ARG A 129 0.85 17.49 18.40
N GLU A 130 1.05 18.21 17.30
CA GLU A 130 0.29 17.99 16.06
C GLU A 130 0.75 16.71 15.35
N ALA A 131 2.07 16.45 15.37
CA ALA A 131 2.62 15.22 14.81
C ALA A 131 2.03 13.97 15.48
N ILE A 132 1.93 13.98 16.82
CA ILE A 132 1.32 12.89 17.60
C ILE A 132 -0.12 12.64 17.11
N LYS A 133 -0.93 13.70 16.90
CA LYS A 133 -2.31 13.53 16.40
C LYS A 133 -2.35 12.81 15.04
N HIS A 134 -1.46 13.20 14.12
CA HIS A 134 -1.42 12.60 12.79
C HIS A 134 -0.88 11.16 12.78
N HIS A 135 0.14 10.86 13.59
CA HIS A 135 0.64 9.50 13.75
C HIS A 135 -0.35 8.59 14.47
N SER A 136 -1.05 9.08 15.50
CA SER A 136 -2.15 8.33 16.14
C SER A 136 -3.29 8.02 15.18
N MET A 137 -3.54 8.91 14.20
CA MET A 137 -4.48 8.63 13.11
C MET A 137 -4.08 7.39 12.28
N VAL A 138 -2.77 7.15 12.07
CA VAL A 138 -2.28 5.93 11.40
C VAL A 138 -2.66 4.69 12.20
N LEU A 139 -2.46 4.72 13.52
CA LEU A 139 -2.82 3.62 14.43
C LEU A 139 -4.33 3.34 14.38
N THR A 140 -5.15 4.39 14.45
CA THR A 140 -6.62 4.28 14.38
C THR A 140 -7.07 3.68 13.05
N ILE A 141 -6.54 4.15 11.91
CA ILE A 141 -6.94 3.63 10.60
C ILE A 141 -6.49 2.17 10.45
N ALA A 142 -5.28 1.82 10.89
CA ALA A 142 -4.78 0.46 10.82
C ALA A 142 -5.63 -0.51 11.65
N HIS A 143 -6.09 -0.09 12.82
CA HIS A 143 -7.01 -0.86 13.65
C HIS A 143 -8.37 -1.06 12.94
N LEU A 144 -8.94 0.01 12.37
CA LEU A 144 -10.24 -0.05 11.68
C LEU A 144 -10.21 -0.87 10.39
N SER A 145 -9.08 -0.89 9.66
CA SER A 145 -8.95 -1.62 8.40
C SER A 145 -8.39 -3.03 8.54
N GLY A 146 -7.91 -3.43 9.73
CA GLY A 146 -7.18 -4.69 9.95
C GLY A 146 -5.87 -4.79 9.16
N GLU A 147 -5.33 -3.67 8.68
CA GLU A 147 -4.15 -3.62 7.83
C GLU A 147 -3.06 -2.84 8.58
N HIS A 148 -2.06 -3.55 9.05
CA HIS A 148 -1.09 -3.03 10.02
C HIS A 148 0.15 -2.36 9.40
N SER A 149 0.19 -2.14 8.08
CA SER A 149 1.31 -1.41 7.46
C SER A 149 1.49 -0.02 8.05
N GLY A 150 2.73 0.29 8.42
CA GLY A 150 3.11 1.56 9.05
C GLY A 150 2.64 1.73 10.50
N TYR A 151 2.06 0.70 11.12
CA TYR A 151 1.64 0.76 12.53
C TYR A 151 2.86 0.86 13.45
N THR A 152 3.83 -0.04 13.27
CA THR A 152 5.07 -0.08 14.05
C THR A 152 5.86 1.22 13.88
N GLU A 153 6.02 1.72 12.65
CA GLU A 153 6.62 3.04 12.38
C GLU A 153 5.93 4.20 13.13
N ALA A 154 4.59 4.18 13.22
CA ALA A 154 3.84 5.24 13.89
C ALA A 154 4.02 5.22 15.41
N LEU A 155 4.16 4.03 16.04
CA LEU A 155 4.46 3.93 17.47
C LEU A 155 5.82 4.58 17.79
N GLY A 156 6.86 4.25 17.03
CA GLY A 156 8.19 4.86 17.20
C GLY A 156 8.14 6.38 16.99
N ALA A 157 7.46 6.85 15.95
CA ALA A 157 7.36 8.28 15.67
C ALA A 157 6.58 9.06 16.76
N ILE A 158 5.59 8.44 17.40
CA ILE A 158 4.89 9.04 18.55
C ILE A 158 5.82 9.10 19.77
N ALA A 159 6.59 8.03 20.03
CA ALA A 159 7.57 7.99 21.11
C ALA A 159 8.66 9.07 20.93
N ASP A 160 9.18 9.25 19.71
CA ASP A 160 10.09 10.34 19.36
C ASP A 160 9.48 11.70 19.70
N CYS A 161 8.22 11.93 19.30
CA CYS A 161 7.54 13.21 19.58
C CYS A 161 7.38 13.48 21.08
N TYR A 162 7.06 12.46 21.88
CA TYR A 162 6.98 12.61 23.34
C TYR A 162 8.35 12.88 23.97
N THR A 163 9.41 12.26 23.44
CA THR A 163 10.80 12.50 23.85
C THR A 163 11.17 13.97 23.64
N GLU A 164 10.88 14.52 22.45
CA GLU A 164 11.12 15.94 22.13
C GLU A 164 10.28 16.91 22.97
N LEU A 165 9.13 16.48 23.47
CA LEU A 165 8.30 17.25 24.40
C LEU A 165 8.77 17.14 25.87
N GLY A 166 9.74 16.28 26.17
CA GLY A 166 10.21 16.00 27.53
C GLY A 166 9.29 15.09 28.36
N ASP A 167 8.26 14.51 27.74
CA ASP A 167 7.32 13.59 28.39
C ASP A 167 7.83 12.15 28.28
N LEU A 168 8.85 11.86 29.08
CA LEU A 168 9.58 10.59 29.03
C LEU A 168 8.72 9.39 29.45
N GLU A 169 7.71 9.60 30.29
CA GLU A 169 6.81 8.54 30.71
C GLU A 169 5.97 8.02 29.54
N ASN A 170 5.36 8.93 28.77
CA ASN A 170 4.61 8.54 27.58
C ASN A 170 5.53 8.03 26.47
N ALA A 171 6.72 8.63 26.29
CA ALA A 171 7.71 8.12 25.33
C ALA A 171 8.05 6.65 25.61
N ALA A 172 8.37 6.29 26.86
CA ALA A 172 8.70 4.92 27.26
C ALA A 172 7.54 3.94 26.94
N LYS A 173 6.30 4.30 27.29
CA LYS A 173 5.12 3.46 26.99
C LYS A 173 4.95 3.17 25.49
N PHE A 174 5.23 4.13 24.62
CA PHE A 174 5.14 3.94 23.18
C PHE A 174 6.35 3.17 22.62
N TYR A 175 7.55 3.36 23.18
CA TYR A 175 8.71 2.54 22.82
C TYR A 175 8.55 1.07 23.22
N ASP A 176 8.00 0.78 24.41
CA ASP A 176 7.73 -0.59 24.83
C ASP A 176 6.77 -1.30 23.86
N GLN A 177 5.72 -0.60 23.43
CA GLN A 177 4.79 -1.11 22.41
C GLN A 177 5.48 -1.31 21.05
N TYR A 178 6.36 -0.40 20.66
CA TYR A 178 7.14 -0.49 19.42
C TYR A 178 8.05 -1.73 19.43
N ILE A 179 8.83 -1.92 20.49
CA ILE A 179 9.75 -3.06 20.66
C ILE A 179 8.97 -4.36 20.70
N ALA A 180 7.94 -4.44 21.55
CA ALA A 180 7.11 -5.64 21.66
C ALA A 180 6.49 -6.02 20.30
N ARG A 181 6.24 -5.07 19.41
CA ARG A 181 5.70 -5.37 18.09
C ARG A 181 6.77 -5.83 17.09
N LEU A 182 7.98 -5.28 17.15
CA LEU A 182 9.11 -5.76 16.33
C LEU A 182 9.46 -7.21 16.66
N ASP A 183 9.35 -7.62 17.92
CA ASP A 183 9.64 -8.99 18.34
C ASP A 183 8.58 -10.01 17.89
N ASN A 184 7.40 -9.54 17.48
CA ASN A 184 6.25 -10.37 17.10
C ASN A 184 6.00 -10.42 15.56
N GLU A 185 6.82 -9.76 14.75
CA GLU A 185 6.76 -9.76 13.27
C GLU A 185 7.76 -10.75 12.65
#